data_AF-A0A090QJZ0-F1
#
_entry.id   AF-A0A090QJZ0-F1
#
_cell.length_a   1.000
_cell.length_b   1.000
_cell.length_c   1.000
_cell.angle_alpha   90.00
_cell.angle_beta   90.00
_cell.angle_gamma   90.00
#
_symmetry.space_group_name_H-M   'P 1'
#
loop_
_entity.id
_entity.type
_entity.pdbx_description
1 polymer ?
#
loop_
_entity_poly.entity_id
_entity_poly.type
_entity_poly.pdbx_seq_one_letter_code
_entity_poly.pdbx_strand_id
1 'polypeptide(L)' 'MIKKRIDLTFNGMLNDRQHWAWRAEIDQEMFSGSPLMEECVFFHKGSRTLIVADLVENFSGHDFNYWQRAVAKG' A
#
# COMPACT_ATOMS: atom_id res chain seq x y z
N MET A 1 -1.68 -5.58 22.59
CA MET A 1 -2.33 -5.80 21.27
C MET A 1 -3.51 -4.84 21.17
N ILE A 2 -3.47 -3.90 20.22
CA ILE A 2 -4.57 -2.93 20.01
C ILE A 2 -5.75 -3.69 19.38
N LYS A 3 -6.96 -3.56 19.93
CA LYS A 3 -8.16 -4.21 19.41
C LYS A 3 -8.70 -3.44 18.21
N LYS A 4 -9.09 -4.15 17.15
CA LYS A 4 -9.73 -3.55 15.97
C LYS A 4 -11.06 -2.89 16.38
N ARG A 5 -11.30 -1.66 15.91
CA ARG A 5 -12.55 -0.91 16.11
C ARG A 5 -13.62 -1.46 15.14
N ILE A 6 -14.61 -2.16 15.69
CA ILE A 6 -15.68 -2.81 14.91
C ILE A 6 -16.80 -1.83 14.49
N ASP A 7 -16.82 -0.65 15.09
CA ASP A 7 -17.79 0.40 14.84
C ASP A 7 -17.45 1.25 13.60
N LEU A 8 -16.25 1.09 13.04
CA LEU A 8 -15.86 1.77 11.81
C LEU A 8 -16.38 1.00 10.59
N THR A 9 -17.12 1.69 9.74
CA THR A 9 -17.59 1.17 8.46
C THR A 9 -16.65 1.65 7.35
N PHE A 10 -16.16 0.73 6.53
CA PHE A 10 -15.35 1.07 5.36
C PHE A 10 -16.28 1.48 4.21
N ASN A 11 -16.10 2.68 3.67
CA ASN A 11 -16.92 3.20 2.58
C ASN A 11 -16.40 2.87 1.16
N GLY A 12 -15.23 2.25 1.06
CA GLY A 12 -14.65 1.86 -0.21
C GLY A 12 -13.32 1.15 -0.03
N MET A 13 -12.84 0.59 -1.15
CA MET A 13 -11.48 0.06 -1.29
C MET A 13 -10.75 0.98 -2.26
N LEU A 14 -9.47 1.27 -2.00
CA LEU A 14 -8.65 2.02 -2.93
C LEU A 14 -8.49 1.22 -4.22
N ASN A 15 -8.76 1.87 -5.37
CA ASN A 15 -8.70 1.26 -6.70
C ASN A 15 -8.70 2.37 -7.76
N ASP A 16 -8.31 2.01 -8.98
CA ASP A 16 -8.20 2.97 -10.09
C ASP A 16 -9.56 3.37 -10.71
N ARG A 17 -10.64 2.68 -10.35
CA ARG A 17 -11.96 2.86 -10.99
C ARG A 17 -12.79 3.97 -10.33
N GLN A 18 -12.45 4.38 -9.11
CA GLN A 18 -13.23 5.36 -8.34
C GLN A 18 -12.72 6.80 -8.49
N HIS A 19 -13.67 7.73 -8.46
CA HIS A 19 -13.40 9.16 -8.39
C HIS A 19 -13.29 9.58 -6.93
N TRP A 20 -12.06 9.68 -6.44
CA TRP A 20 -11.78 10.13 -5.09
C TRP A 20 -11.90 11.66 -4.97
N ALA A 21 -12.42 12.12 -3.83
CA ALA A 21 -12.62 13.56 -3.57
C ALA A 21 -11.31 14.36 -3.62
N TRP A 22 -10.17 13.73 -3.30
CA TRP A 22 -8.84 14.35 -3.27
C TRP A 22 -8.10 14.33 -4.62
N ARG A 23 -8.69 13.79 -5.69
CA ARG A 23 -7.99 13.58 -6.99
C ARG A 23 -7.41 14.86 -7.61
N ALA A 24 -8.00 16.01 -7.29
CA ALA A 24 -7.49 17.31 -7.75
C ALA A 24 -6.06 17.59 -7.22
N GLU A 25 -5.78 17.20 -5.99
CA GLU A 25 -4.54 17.55 -5.27
C GLU A 25 -3.58 16.37 -5.15
N ILE A 26 -4.13 15.16 -5.10
CA ILE A 26 -3.39 13.92 -4.86
C ILE A 26 -3.70 12.95 -5.99
N ASP A 27 -2.68 12.59 -6.77
CA ASP A 27 -2.75 11.44 -7.67
C ASP A 27 -2.58 10.15 -6.87
N GLN A 28 -3.22 9.09 -7.34
CA GLN A 28 -3.19 7.77 -6.76
C GLN A 28 -2.87 6.77 -7.85
N GLU A 29 -2.02 5.79 -7.55
CA GLU A 29 -1.70 4.68 -8.46
C GLU A 29 -1.67 3.37 -7.66
N MET A 30 -2.33 2.34 -8.19
CA MET A 30 -2.21 0.97 -7.66
C MET A 30 -0.89 0.36 -8.10
N PHE A 31 -0.04 0.01 -7.13
CA PHE A 31 1.21 -0.70 -7.35
C PHE A 31 0.99 -2.21 -7.20
N SER A 32 0.95 -2.92 -8.32
CA SER A 32 0.69 -4.36 -8.39
C SER A 32 1.94 -5.19 -8.76
N GLY A 33 3.13 -4.75 -8.34
CA GLY A 33 4.41 -5.34 -8.75
C GLY A 33 4.64 -6.79 -8.27
N SER A 34 3.85 -7.27 -7.32
CA SER A 34 3.90 -8.64 -6.81
C SER A 34 2.48 -9.22 -6.68
N PRO A 35 2.22 -10.48 -7.07
CA PRO A 35 0.93 -11.13 -6.83
C PRO A 35 0.54 -11.24 -5.35
N LEU A 36 1.52 -11.10 -4.46
CA LEU A 36 1.36 -11.23 -3.02
C LEU A 36 1.13 -9.89 -2.33
N MET A 37 1.38 -8.76 -3.01
CA MET A 37 1.29 -7.43 -2.43
C MET A 37 0.77 -6.44 -3.46
N GLU A 38 -0.48 -6.04 -3.27
CA GLU A 38 -1.10 -4.93 -3.99
C GLU A 38 -1.14 -3.75 -3.03
N GLU A 39 -0.51 -2.66 -3.45
CA GLU A 39 -0.44 -1.45 -2.65
C GLU A 39 -0.89 -0.23 -3.43
N CYS A 40 -1.07 0.87 -2.72
CA CYS A 40 -1.52 2.11 -3.28
C CYS A 40 -0.55 3.22 -2.92
N VAL A 41 0.04 3.86 -3.93
CA VAL A 41 0.94 5.00 -3.75
C VAL A 41 0.18 6.30 -4.04
N PHE A 42 0.59 7.37 -3.35
CA PHE A 42 -0.05 8.68 -3.47
C PHE A 42 0.98 9.74 -3.79
N PHE A 43 0.68 10.61 -4.75
CA PHE A 43 1.53 11.74 -5.09
C PHE A 43 0.80 13.05 -4.87
N HIS A 44 1.27 13.83 -3.89
CA HIS A 44 0.72 15.16 -3.61
C HIS A 44 1.35 16.20 -4.55
N LYS A 45 0.54 16.76 -5.44
CA LYS A 45 0.97 17.64 -6.54
C LYS A 45 1.61 18.93 -6.02
N GLY A 46 1.00 19.55 -5.02
CA GLY A 46 1.41 20.86 -4.51
C GLY A 46 2.80 20.86 -3.89
N SER A 47 3.14 19.82 -3.11
CA SER A 47 4.45 19.70 -2.48
C SER A 47 5.45 18.84 -3.25
N ARG A 48 5.01 18.19 -4.34
CA ARG A 48 5.79 17.19 -5.10
C ARG A 48 6.30 16.06 -4.22
N THR A 49 5.45 15.58 -3.31
CA THR A 49 5.80 14.55 -2.34
C THR A 49 5.15 13.23 -2.71
N LEU A 50 5.96 12.18 -2.81
CA LEU A 50 5.49 10.81 -2.91
C LEU A 50 5.27 10.24 -1.51
N ILE A 51 4.08 9.69 -1.28
CA ILE A 51 3.68 9.01 -0.07
C ILE A 51 3.50 7.53 -0.43
N VAL A 52 4.25 6.70 0.27
CA VAL A 52 4.28 5.26 0.10
C VAL A 52 3.83 4.64 1.42
N ALA A 53 2.88 3.71 1.37
CA ALA A 53 2.37 3.00 2.53
C ALA A 53 2.79 1.53 2.41
N ASP A 54 3.44 1.01 3.44
CA ASP A 54 3.78 -0.41 3.62
C ASP A 54 4.75 -1.04 2.57
N LEU A 55 5.06 -0.35 1.47
CA LEU A 55 5.98 -0.78 0.39
C LEU A 55 7.45 -0.91 0.79
N VAL A 56 7.84 -0.28 1.90
CA VAL A 56 9.23 -0.28 2.38
C VAL A 56 9.31 -1.08 3.66
N GLU A 57 9.53 -2.38 3.50
CA GLU A 57 9.71 -3.31 4.60
C GLU A 57 11.21 -3.59 4.80
N ASN A 58 11.74 -3.22 5.96
CA ASN A 58 13.13 -3.51 6.32
C ASN A 58 13.23 -4.91 6.91
N PHE A 59 13.31 -5.92 6.04
CA PHE A 59 13.55 -7.29 6.47
C PHE A 59 15.04 -7.59 6.58
N SER A 60 15.47 -8.15 7.71
CA SER A 60 16.75 -8.83 7.76
C SER A 60 16.61 -10.21 7.10
N GLY A 61 17.64 -10.72 6.43
CA GLY A 61 17.59 -12.04 5.75
C GLY A 61 17.30 -13.23 6.68
N HIS A 62 17.22 -13.01 7.99
CA HIS A 62 16.86 -13.97 9.02
C HIS A 62 15.36 -13.97 9.37
N ASP A 63 14.61 -12.93 8.98
CA ASP A 63 13.16 -12.77 9.25
C ASP A 63 12.28 -13.60 8.30
N PHE A 64 12.88 -14.18 7.25
CA PHE A 64 12.16 -14.96 6.26
C PHE A 64 12.14 -16.45 6.59
N ASN A 65 10.94 -17.00 6.75
CA ASN A 65 10.70 -18.45 6.69
C ASN A 65 11.08 -18.99 5.30
N TYR A 66 11.34 -20.30 5.20
CA TYR A 66 11.84 -20.96 3.98
C TYR A 66 11.06 -20.56 2.70
N TRP A 67 9.75 -20.37 2.79
CA TRP A 67 8.90 -19.96 1.66
C TRP A 67 9.02 -18.47 1.29
N GLN A 68 9.20 -17.57 2.25
CA GLN A 68 9.36 -16.14 1.98
C GLN A 68 10.72 -15.84 1.30
N ARG A 69 11.75 -16.65 1.57
CA ARG A 69 13.05 -16.58 0.86
C ARG A 69 12.95 -16.95 -0.61
N ALA A 70 11.99 -17.79 -0.98
CA ALA A 70 11.77 -18.16 -2.37
C ALA A 70 11.05 -17.04 -3.14
N VAL A 71 10.09 -16.36 -2.49
CA VAL A 71 9.37 -15.21 -3.05
C VAL A 71 10.29 -14.00 -3.20
N ALA A 72 11.17 -13.71 -2.24
CA ALA A 72 12.07 -12.56 -2.29
C ALA A 72 13.21 -12.66 -3.32
N LYS A 73 13.36 -13.80 -4.01
CA LYS A 73 14.37 -14.03 -5.05
C LYS A 73 13.83 -13.97 -6.48
N GLY A 74 12.53 -13.76 -6.66
CA GLY A 74 11.88 -13.51 -7.96
C GLY A 74 11.36 -12.09 -8.02
#